data_AF-A0A9E7GW41-F1
#
_entry.id   AF-A0A9E7GW41-F1
#
_cell.length_a   1.000
_cell.length_b   1.000
_cell.length_c   1.000
_cell.angle_alpha   90.00
_cell.angle_beta   90.00
_cell.angle_gamma   90.00
#
_symmetry.space_group_name_H-M   'P 1'
#
loop_
_entity.id
_entity.type
_entity.pdbx_description
1 polymer ?
#
loop_
_entity_poly.entity_id
_entity_poly.type
_entity_poly.pdbx_seq_one_letter_code
_entity_poly.pdbx_strand_id
1 'polypeptide(L)'
;MVASSWPSLDELDAVRNKVAEMSGADGRDVRVVVSPYRICPLGAHIDHQGGTVTAMTINMGILLGFVPSPDAQGITGFICGSEEHSSGLSSSAAVGIAYLLALETANCKIIAPEENIELDRLIENEYLHLKNGILDQSAILLSKYGYLTWMDCKSILKPNLAKRALHYFSENKRVKEGLEAWASGNLDEFGKLISASGRSSIENYECGCKEMIDLYEILLKAPGVFGARFSGAGFRGCCLALVDADLTDKAAAFVKQEYQKVQPELASKLPQDRLVLICEPGDSAHVV
;
A
#
# COMPACT_ATOMS: atom_id res chain seq x y z
N MET A 1 -29.41 -15.37 -1.76
CA MET A 1 -29.80 -15.05 -0.37
C MET A 1 -29.57 -13.57 -0.18
N VAL A 2 -30.50 -12.84 0.46
CA VAL A 2 -30.24 -11.44 0.82
C VAL A 2 -29.18 -11.50 1.92
N ALA A 3 -27.98 -10.98 1.65
CA ALA A 3 -26.92 -10.89 2.64
C ALA A 3 -27.45 -10.13 3.86
N SER A 4 -27.50 -10.78 5.01
CA SER A 4 -27.86 -10.11 6.26
C SER A 4 -26.66 -9.27 6.70
N SER A 5 -26.83 -7.95 6.81
CA SER A 5 -25.81 -7.04 7.32
C SER A 5 -25.43 -7.42 8.77
N TRP A 6 -24.14 -7.59 9.05
CA TRP A 6 -23.63 -7.72 10.42
C TRP A 6 -23.58 -6.33 11.09
N PRO A 7 -23.89 -6.21 12.39
CA PRO A 7 -24.26 -7.26 13.34
C PRO A 7 -25.75 -7.64 13.28
N SER A 8 -26.05 -8.85 13.76
CA SER A 8 -27.44 -9.29 13.97
C SER A 8 -28.09 -8.55 15.15
N LEU A 9 -29.43 -8.50 15.16
CA LEU A 9 -30.19 -7.90 16.28
C LEU A 9 -29.89 -8.59 17.62
N ASP A 10 -29.72 -9.91 17.60
CA ASP A 10 -29.39 -10.69 18.79
C ASP A 10 -28.03 -10.31 19.38
N GLU A 11 -27.02 -10.05 18.53
CA GLU A 11 -25.71 -9.56 18.98
C GLU A 11 -25.80 -8.16 19.59
N LEU A 12 -26.61 -7.27 18.99
CA LEU A 12 -26.84 -5.93 19.53
C LEU A 12 -27.55 -5.96 20.89
N ASP A 13 -28.59 -6.77 21.01
CA ASP A 13 -29.36 -6.88 22.26
C ASP A 13 -28.56 -7.55 23.37
N ALA A 14 -27.71 -8.53 23.05
CA ALA A 14 -26.77 -9.10 24.01
C ALA A 14 -25.83 -8.03 24.60
N VAL A 15 -25.30 -7.12 23.77
CA VAL A 15 -24.44 -6.02 24.23
C VAL A 15 -25.24 -5.01 25.06
N ARG A 16 -26.43 -4.62 24.61
CA ARG A 16 -27.30 -3.65 25.33
C ARG A 16 -27.65 -4.15 26.72
N ASN A 17 -28.12 -5.40 26.81
CA ASN A 17 -28.49 -6.01 28.09
C ASN A 17 -27.31 -6.07 29.06
N LYS A 18 -26.11 -6.38 28.54
CA LYS A 18 -24.92 -6.45 29.39
C LYS A 18 -24.50 -5.08 29.92
N VAL A 19 -24.55 -4.04 29.09
CA VAL A 19 -24.19 -2.68 29.53
C VAL A 19 -25.26 -2.09 30.45
N ALA A 20 -26.54 -2.36 30.23
CA ALA A 20 -27.62 -1.95 31.14
C ALA A 20 -27.45 -2.59 32.53
N GLU A 21 -27.15 -3.90 32.60
CA GLU A 21 -26.84 -4.61 33.85
C GLU A 21 -25.63 -3.98 34.57
N MET A 22 -24.57 -3.65 33.83
CA MET A 22 -23.33 -3.09 34.41
C MET A 22 -23.47 -1.63 34.86
N SER A 23 -24.26 -0.82 34.17
CA SER A 23 -24.36 0.63 34.41
C SER A 23 -25.55 1.03 35.29
N GLY A 24 -26.55 0.15 35.44
CA GLY A 24 -27.83 0.48 36.08
C GLY A 24 -28.70 1.45 35.25
N ALA A 25 -28.30 1.78 34.02
CA ALA A 25 -29.08 2.59 33.10
C ALA A 25 -30.23 1.77 32.49
N ASP A 26 -31.27 2.46 31.99
CA ASP A 26 -32.28 1.81 31.15
C ASP A 26 -31.60 1.29 29.87
N GLY A 27 -31.93 0.06 29.45
CA GLY A 27 -31.42 -0.51 28.20
C GLY A 27 -31.70 0.35 26.97
N ARG A 28 -32.69 1.24 27.03
CA ARG A 28 -33.00 2.25 26.00
C ARG A 28 -31.99 3.39 25.91
N ASP A 29 -31.23 3.63 26.98
CA ASP A 29 -30.20 4.68 27.04
C ASP A 29 -28.82 4.15 26.62
N VAL A 30 -28.69 2.83 26.52
CA VAL A 30 -27.48 2.19 25.98
C VAL A 30 -27.43 2.40 24.46
N ARG A 31 -26.31 2.93 23.99
CA ARG A 31 -25.96 3.02 22.57
C ARG A 31 -24.91 1.96 22.26
N VAL A 32 -24.94 1.38 21.07
CA VAL A 32 -23.93 0.41 20.62
C VAL A 32 -23.19 0.99 19.43
N VAL A 33 -21.87 1.18 19.57
CA VAL A 33 -20.98 1.41 18.42
C VAL A 33 -20.77 0.08 17.72
N VAL A 34 -21.11 0.03 16.44
CA VAL A 34 -20.68 -1.00 15.51
C VAL A 34 -19.37 -0.53 14.88
N SER A 35 -18.28 -1.26 15.11
CA SER A 35 -16.96 -0.93 14.57
C SER A 35 -16.42 -2.11 13.74
N PRO A 36 -16.64 -2.11 12.41
CA PRO A 36 -16.21 -3.19 11.53
C PRO A 36 -14.68 -3.29 11.45
N TYR A 37 -14.19 -4.51 11.22
CA TYR A 37 -12.83 -4.72 10.75
C TYR A 37 -12.68 -4.24 9.31
N ARG A 38 -11.43 -4.08 8.87
CA ARG A 38 -11.07 -3.59 7.55
C ARG A 38 -10.05 -4.48 6.88
N ILE A 39 -10.10 -4.51 5.55
CA ILE A 39 -9.07 -5.07 4.70
C ILE A 39 -8.53 -3.99 3.76
N CYS A 40 -7.31 -4.20 3.25
CA CYS A 40 -6.63 -3.32 2.29
C CYS A 40 -6.14 -4.18 1.12
N PRO A 41 -6.91 -4.28 0.02
CA PRO A 41 -6.51 -5.06 -1.16
C PRO A 41 -5.24 -4.54 -1.83
N LEU A 42 -5.08 -3.22 -1.90
CA LEU A 42 -3.95 -2.52 -2.52
C LEU A 42 -3.60 -1.27 -1.72
N GLY A 43 -2.31 -0.95 -1.61
CA GLY A 43 -1.81 0.22 -0.89
C GLY A 43 -1.07 -0.12 0.40
N ALA A 44 -0.36 -1.24 0.43
CA ALA A 44 0.34 -1.65 1.65
C ALA A 44 1.55 -0.78 1.96
N HIS A 45 1.66 -0.35 3.22
CA HIS A 45 2.82 0.39 3.75
C HIS A 45 3.17 1.68 3.01
N ILE A 46 2.22 2.30 2.33
CA ILE A 46 2.42 3.59 1.65
C ILE A 46 1.63 4.74 2.28
N ASP A 47 0.64 4.43 3.12
CA ASP A 47 -0.22 5.37 3.84
C ASP A 47 0.55 6.39 4.70
N HIS A 48 1.48 5.91 5.52
CA HIS A 48 2.33 6.74 6.38
C HIS A 48 3.37 7.57 5.60
N GLN A 49 3.44 7.40 4.28
CA GLN A 49 4.27 8.17 3.35
C GLN A 49 3.42 9.06 2.43
N GLY A 50 2.10 9.13 2.63
CA GLY A 50 1.17 9.93 1.83
C GLY A 50 0.67 9.25 0.54
N GLY A 51 0.89 7.95 0.40
CA GLY A 51 0.41 7.17 -0.75
C GLY A 51 -1.10 6.94 -0.74
N THR A 52 -1.68 6.71 -1.92
CA THR A 52 -3.10 6.38 -2.06
C THR A 52 -3.32 4.91 -1.73
N VAL A 53 -4.38 4.58 -1.00
CA VAL A 53 -4.69 3.20 -0.60
C VAL A 53 -6.13 2.84 -0.92
N THR A 54 -6.41 1.54 -1.04
CA THR A 54 -7.76 0.99 -1.11
C THR A 54 -8.10 0.33 0.20
N ALA A 55 -9.34 0.50 0.67
CA ALA A 55 -9.81 -0.18 1.86
C ALA A 55 -11.31 -0.46 1.75
N MET A 56 -11.74 -1.53 2.41
CA MET A 56 -13.16 -1.79 2.64
C MET A 56 -13.33 -2.45 4.02
N THR A 57 -14.49 -2.22 4.60
CA THR A 57 -14.95 -2.87 5.82
C THR A 57 -15.47 -4.27 5.50
N ILE A 58 -15.37 -5.17 6.46
CA ILE A 58 -15.93 -6.52 6.35
C ILE A 58 -17.07 -6.69 7.36
N ASN A 59 -17.95 -7.66 7.12
CA ASN A 59 -19.10 -8.01 7.96
C ASN A 59 -18.71 -8.70 9.28
N MET A 60 -17.63 -8.25 9.92
CA MET A 60 -17.13 -8.70 11.21
C MET A 60 -16.49 -7.51 11.90
N GLY A 61 -16.50 -7.46 13.23
CA GLY A 61 -15.90 -6.34 13.94
C GLY A 61 -16.06 -6.42 15.45
N ILE A 62 -16.08 -5.24 16.07
CA ILE A 62 -16.24 -5.04 17.49
C ILE A 62 -17.55 -4.28 17.72
N LEU A 63 -18.32 -4.74 18.70
CA LEU A 63 -19.47 -4.03 19.24
C LEU A 63 -19.09 -3.44 20.60
N LEU A 64 -19.36 -2.14 20.79
CA LEU A 64 -19.09 -1.44 22.05
C LEU A 64 -20.36 -0.76 22.53
N GLY A 65 -20.96 -1.25 23.61
CA GLY A 65 -22.04 -0.55 24.29
C GLY A 65 -21.52 0.58 25.18
N PHE A 66 -22.17 1.75 25.17
CA PHE A 66 -21.79 2.91 25.97
C PHE A 66 -23.00 3.79 26.33
N VAL A 67 -22.77 4.71 27.29
CA VAL A 67 -23.67 5.82 27.63
C VAL A 67 -22.85 7.12 27.56
N PRO A 68 -23.21 8.10 26.72
CA PRO A 68 -22.40 9.31 26.52
C PRO A 68 -22.44 10.28 27.71
N SER A 69 -21.34 11.03 27.90
CA SER A 69 -21.21 12.13 28.88
C SER A 69 -21.21 13.49 28.17
N PRO A 70 -21.70 14.59 28.81
CA PRO A 70 -22.15 15.78 28.09
C PRO A 70 -21.10 16.74 27.51
N ASP A 71 -19.79 16.60 27.76
CA ASP A 71 -18.86 17.72 27.53
C ASP A 71 -17.67 17.48 26.56
N ALA A 72 -17.70 18.30 25.49
CA ALA A 72 -16.61 19.02 24.80
C ALA A 72 -16.30 18.67 23.32
N GLN A 73 -16.22 19.74 22.48
CA GLN A 73 -15.86 19.77 21.05
C GLN A 73 -14.73 20.78 20.74
N GLY A 74 -13.78 20.37 19.87
CA GLY A 74 -13.21 21.15 18.74
C GLY A 74 -11.84 21.87 18.87
N ILE A 75 -11.05 21.93 17.77
CA ILE A 75 -10.10 23.02 17.36
C ILE A 75 -9.88 23.01 15.81
N THR A 76 -9.50 24.14 15.17
CA THR A 76 -9.00 24.25 13.76
C THR A 76 -7.95 25.37 13.60
N GLY A 77 -7.07 25.32 12.56
CA GLY A 77 -5.94 26.25 12.26
C GLY A 77 -5.70 26.58 10.76
N PHE A 78 -4.65 27.37 10.42
CA PHE A 78 -4.44 28.10 9.13
C PHE A 78 -3.02 27.96 8.51
N ILE A 79 -2.87 27.95 7.16
CA ILE A 79 -1.59 27.98 6.41
C ILE A 79 -1.72 28.81 5.10
N CYS A 80 -0.66 29.50 4.67
CA CYS A 80 -0.58 30.26 3.41
C CYS A 80 0.85 30.32 2.81
N GLY A 81 0.95 30.44 1.47
CA GLY A 81 2.12 30.84 0.67
C GLY A 81 1.70 31.24 -0.76
N SER A 82 2.50 32.02 -1.49
CA SER A 82 2.18 32.54 -2.84
C SER A 82 3.29 32.29 -3.91
N GLU A 83 2.85 31.98 -5.14
CA GLU A 83 3.55 31.66 -6.43
C GLU A 83 4.13 32.90 -7.18
N GLU A 84 4.98 32.89 -8.24
CA GLU A 84 5.82 31.99 -9.07
C GLU A 84 6.71 32.92 -9.98
N HIS A 85 7.87 32.57 -10.56
CA HIS A 85 8.03 31.71 -11.75
C HIS A 85 9.44 31.09 -11.85
N SER A 86 9.56 29.84 -11.41
CA SER A 86 10.65 28.92 -11.76
C SER A 86 10.05 27.84 -12.67
N SER A 87 10.22 27.94 -13.98
CA SER A 87 9.58 26.98 -14.91
C SER A 87 10.26 25.61 -14.95
N GLY A 88 11.27 25.34 -14.10
CA GLY A 88 11.91 24.02 -14.02
C GLY A 88 12.62 23.58 -15.31
N LEU A 89 12.92 24.51 -16.22
CA LEU A 89 13.48 24.23 -17.56
C LEU A 89 15.01 23.99 -17.56
N SER A 90 15.60 23.49 -16.46
CA SER A 90 17.00 23.06 -16.45
C SER A 90 18.05 24.15 -16.77
N SER A 91 17.79 25.41 -16.37
CA SER A 91 18.62 26.55 -16.79
C SER A 91 20.05 26.56 -16.24
N SER A 92 20.32 25.91 -15.10
CA SER A 92 21.65 25.89 -14.47
C SER A 92 22.59 24.87 -15.10
N ALA A 93 22.13 23.64 -15.34
CA ALA A 93 22.93 22.57 -15.97
C ALA A 93 23.32 22.90 -17.42
N ALA A 94 22.43 23.56 -18.18
CA ALA A 94 22.74 24.04 -19.52
C ALA A 94 23.90 25.03 -19.54
N VAL A 95 23.97 25.92 -18.53
CA VAL A 95 25.07 26.88 -18.38
C VAL A 95 26.35 26.17 -17.96
N GLY A 96 26.28 25.26 -16.97
CA GLY A 96 27.44 24.53 -16.49
C GLY A 96 28.11 23.66 -17.57
N ILE A 97 27.32 22.90 -18.34
CA ILE A 97 27.81 22.12 -19.49
C ILE A 97 28.42 23.00 -20.58
N ALA A 98 27.82 24.16 -20.88
CA ALA A 98 28.39 25.08 -21.86
C ALA A 98 29.80 25.57 -21.45
N TYR A 99 30.02 25.83 -20.16
CA TYR A 99 31.33 26.20 -19.64
C TYR A 99 32.34 25.05 -19.70
N LEU A 100 31.96 23.83 -19.32
CA LEU A 100 32.84 22.66 -19.38
C LEU A 100 33.34 22.40 -20.81
N LEU A 101 32.44 22.34 -21.79
CA LEU A 101 32.79 22.13 -23.20
C LEU A 101 33.68 23.26 -23.77
N ALA A 102 33.43 24.51 -23.38
CA ALA A 102 34.26 25.65 -23.78
C ALA A 102 35.68 25.56 -23.19
N LEU A 103 35.80 25.17 -21.92
CA LEU A 103 37.08 25.00 -21.24
C LEU A 103 37.89 23.84 -21.83
N GLU A 104 37.26 22.71 -22.13
CA GLU A 104 37.91 21.58 -22.80
C GLU A 104 38.53 21.98 -24.13
N THR A 105 37.73 22.67 -24.96
CA THR A 105 38.12 23.14 -26.28
C THR A 105 39.30 24.11 -26.20
N ALA A 106 39.22 25.10 -25.29
CA ALA A 106 40.28 26.10 -25.12
C ALA A 106 41.62 25.50 -24.65
N ASN A 107 41.57 24.35 -23.96
CA ASN A 107 42.74 23.69 -23.40
C ASN A 107 43.16 22.42 -24.17
N CYS A 108 42.58 22.17 -25.34
CA CYS A 108 42.83 20.98 -26.16
C CYS A 108 42.65 19.66 -25.37
N LYS A 109 41.65 19.59 -24.50
CA LYS A 109 41.27 18.39 -23.74
C LYS A 109 40.11 17.68 -24.42
N ILE A 110 40.08 16.36 -24.29
CA ILE A 110 38.95 15.52 -24.72
C ILE A 110 38.47 14.81 -23.47
N ILE A 111 37.31 15.21 -22.96
CA ILE A 111 36.68 14.62 -21.79
C ILE A 111 35.48 13.80 -22.26
N ALA A 112 35.27 12.64 -21.63
CA ALA A 112 34.13 11.80 -21.96
C ALA A 112 32.82 12.46 -21.48
N PRO A 113 31.71 12.31 -22.21
CA PRO A 113 30.40 12.83 -21.76
C PRO A 113 30.02 12.39 -20.34
N GLU A 114 30.34 11.16 -19.93
CA GLU A 114 30.09 10.64 -18.59
C GLU A 114 30.88 11.38 -17.51
N GLU A 115 32.10 11.81 -17.84
CA GLU A 115 32.94 12.60 -16.93
C GLU A 115 32.41 14.04 -16.82
N ASN A 116 31.96 14.63 -17.93
CA ASN A 116 31.28 15.93 -17.89
C ASN A 116 29.95 15.93 -17.14
N ILE A 117 29.20 14.82 -17.17
CA ILE A 117 27.98 14.64 -16.38
C ILE A 117 28.30 14.74 -14.88
N GLU A 118 29.37 14.10 -14.43
CA GLU A 118 29.77 14.12 -13.02
C GLU A 118 30.41 15.46 -12.62
N LEU A 119 31.18 16.09 -13.51
CA LEU A 119 31.74 17.43 -13.27
C LEU A 119 30.65 18.48 -13.11
N ASP A 120 29.64 18.47 -13.97
CA ASP A 120 28.50 19.39 -13.86
C ASP A 120 27.67 19.10 -12.59
N ARG A 121 27.44 17.82 -12.28
CA ARG A 121 26.80 17.42 -11.02
C ARG A 121 27.56 17.98 -9.81
N LEU A 122 28.89 17.96 -9.84
CA LEU A 122 29.74 18.50 -8.79
C LEU A 122 29.65 20.03 -8.72
N ILE A 123 29.67 20.73 -9.86
CA ILE A 123 29.46 22.19 -9.92
C ILE A 123 28.11 22.55 -9.27
N GLU A 124 27.03 21.87 -9.67
CA GLU A 124 25.70 22.16 -9.13
C GLU A 124 25.57 21.83 -7.64
N ASN A 125 26.11 20.70 -7.18
CA ASN A 125 25.95 20.28 -5.78
C ASN A 125 26.94 20.95 -4.81
N GLU A 126 28.21 21.10 -5.19
CA GLU A 126 29.26 21.56 -4.28
C GLU A 126 29.49 23.08 -4.37
N TYR A 127 29.31 23.69 -5.54
CA TYR A 127 29.56 25.12 -5.74
C TYR A 127 28.28 25.95 -5.75
N LEU A 128 27.20 25.46 -6.38
CA LEU A 128 25.91 26.15 -6.39
C LEU A 128 24.98 25.69 -5.25
N HIS A 129 25.38 24.64 -4.51
CA HIS A 129 24.62 24.06 -3.40
C HIS A 129 23.20 23.61 -3.75
N LEU A 130 22.98 23.26 -5.01
CA LEU A 130 21.77 22.61 -5.50
C LEU A 130 21.80 21.13 -5.12
N LYS A 131 20.67 20.42 -5.16
CA LYS A 131 20.58 18.98 -4.80
C LYS A 131 20.05 18.15 -5.95
N ASN A 132 20.69 18.32 -7.11
CA ASN A 132 20.17 17.87 -8.39
C ASN A 132 20.75 16.50 -8.77
N GLY A 133 19.98 15.73 -9.56
CA GLY A 133 20.40 14.44 -10.09
C GLY A 133 21.28 14.57 -11.34
N ILE A 134 21.31 13.52 -12.16
CA ILE A 134 22.06 13.51 -13.43
C ILE A 134 21.23 13.82 -14.68
N LEU A 135 19.91 14.00 -14.53
CA LEU A 135 18.97 14.07 -15.65
C LEU A 135 19.39 15.11 -16.70
N ASP A 136 19.64 16.32 -16.23
CA ASP A 136 19.75 17.52 -17.04
C ASP A 136 21.03 17.50 -17.89
N GLN A 137 22.18 17.34 -17.24
CA GLN A 137 23.48 17.21 -17.89
C GLN A 137 23.56 15.96 -18.79
N SER A 138 22.95 14.84 -18.39
CA SER A 138 22.91 13.63 -19.22
C SER A 138 22.07 13.84 -20.47
N ALA A 139 20.91 14.50 -20.34
CA ALA A 139 20.07 14.84 -21.47
C ALA A 139 20.78 15.80 -22.44
N ILE A 140 21.51 16.79 -21.95
CA ILE A 140 22.24 17.75 -22.78
C ILE A 140 23.38 17.07 -23.56
N LEU A 141 24.16 16.20 -22.90
CA LEU A 141 25.36 15.61 -23.49
C LEU A 141 25.11 14.36 -24.35
N LEU A 142 24.07 13.58 -24.05
CA LEU A 142 23.87 12.25 -24.65
C LEU A 142 22.72 12.19 -25.68
N SER A 143 21.91 13.26 -25.79
CA SER A 143 20.78 13.27 -26.71
C SER A 143 21.21 13.35 -28.18
N LYS A 144 20.38 12.78 -29.07
CA LYS A 144 20.60 12.78 -30.52
C LYS A 144 19.33 13.22 -31.26
N TYR A 145 19.50 14.01 -32.32
CA TYR A 145 18.39 14.46 -33.16
C TYR A 145 17.54 13.29 -33.67
N GLY A 146 16.24 13.34 -33.39
CA GLY A 146 15.27 12.31 -33.78
C GLY A 146 15.15 11.12 -32.82
N TYR A 147 15.82 11.14 -31.66
CA TYR A 147 15.79 10.05 -30.67
C TYR A 147 15.34 10.57 -29.30
N LEU A 148 14.63 9.71 -28.54
CA LEU A 148 14.31 9.92 -27.13
C LEU A 148 15.37 9.23 -26.26
N THR A 149 15.99 9.98 -25.36
CA THR A 149 16.98 9.44 -24.42
C THR A 149 16.27 8.73 -23.26
N TRP A 150 16.54 7.44 -23.09
CA TRP A 150 16.09 6.66 -21.93
C TRP A 150 17.29 6.39 -21.01
N MET A 151 17.16 6.75 -19.74
CA MET A 151 18.22 6.57 -18.73
C MET A 151 17.63 5.99 -17.44
N ASP A 152 18.30 4.99 -16.86
CA ASP A 152 17.93 4.41 -15.57
C ASP A 152 18.82 4.99 -14.45
N CYS A 153 18.26 5.90 -13.67
CA CYS A 153 18.97 6.60 -12.59
C CYS A 153 18.88 5.88 -11.23
N LYS A 154 18.47 4.61 -11.17
CA LYS A 154 18.23 3.87 -9.90
C LYS A 154 19.47 3.58 -9.03
N SER A 155 20.65 4.11 -9.34
CA SER A 155 21.91 3.80 -8.64
C SER A 155 22.21 4.66 -7.39
N ILE A 156 21.44 5.72 -7.14
CA ILE A 156 21.75 6.70 -6.07
C ILE A 156 21.40 6.17 -4.67
N LEU A 157 20.37 5.34 -4.56
CA LEU A 157 19.91 4.83 -3.27
C LEU A 157 20.68 3.58 -2.86
N LYS A 158 21.08 3.51 -1.58
CA LYS A 158 21.56 2.26 -0.98
C LYS A 158 20.56 1.13 -1.26
N PRO A 159 21.00 -0.13 -1.47
CA PRO A 159 20.12 -1.22 -1.93
C PRO A 159 18.79 -1.35 -1.17
N ASN A 160 18.81 -1.26 0.16
CA ASN A 160 17.60 -1.35 0.96
C ASN A 160 16.66 -0.14 0.72
N LEU A 161 17.20 1.07 0.62
CA LEU A 161 16.41 2.27 0.33
C LEU A 161 15.81 2.22 -1.07
N ALA A 162 16.57 1.72 -2.06
CA ALA A 162 16.09 1.52 -3.42
C ALA A 162 14.89 0.55 -3.45
N LYS A 163 14.97 -0.55 -2.71
CA LYS A 163 13.86 -1.49 -2.56
C LYS A 163 12.62 -0.84 -1.92
N ARG A 164 12.77 -0.04 -0.85
CA ARG A 164 11.64 0.65 -0.20
C ARG A 164 10.99 1.68 -1.12
N ALA A 165 11.80 2.46 -1.86
CA ALA A 165 11.30 3.40 -2.85
C ALA A 165 10.56 2.67 -4.00
N LEU A 166 11.13 1.57 -4.51
CA LEU A 166 10.49 0.76 -5.54
C LEU A 166 9.14 0.19 -5.06
N HIS A 167 9.07 -0.29 -3.81
CA HIS A 167 7.81 -0.71 -3.22
C HIS A 167 6.80 0.45 -3.22
N TYR A 168 7.16 1.62 -2.67
CA TYR A 168 6.27 2.76 -2.56
C TYR A 168 5.69 3.21 -3.91
N PHE A 169 6.54 3.45 -4.91
CA PHE A 169 6.08 3.96 -6.20
C PHE A 169 5.31 2.89 -7.00
N SER A 170 5.77 1.63 -6.97
CA SER A 170 5.05 0.55 -7.66
C SER A 170 3.72 0.23 -7.00
N GLU A 171 3.60 0.39 -5.68
CA GLU A 171 2.35 0.19 -4.94
C GLU A 171 1.33 1.28 -5.25
N ASN A 172 1.74 2.55 -5.29
CA ASN A 172 0.87 3.65 -5.73
C ASN A 172 0.36 3.41 -7.16
N LYS A 173 1.23 2.94 -8.07
CA LYS A 173 0.84 2.57 -9.42
C LYS A 173 -0.20 1.44 -9.42
N ARG A 174 0.04 0.37 -8.65
CA ARG A 174 -0.90 -0.75 -8.51
C ARG A 174 -2.26 -0.29 -7.98
N VAL A 175 -2.30 0.64 -7.02
CA VAL A 175 -3.56 1.21 -6.53
C VAL A 175 -4.32 1.91 -7.65
N LYS A 176 -3.65 2.75 -8.45
CA LYS A 176 -4.29 3.43 -9.60
C LYS A 176 -4.86 2.42 -10.60
N GLU A 177 -4.06 1.46 -11.04
CA GLU A 177 -4.48 0.40 -11.97
C GLU A 177 -5.61 -0.46 -11.37
N GLY A 178 -5.57 -0.69 -10.06
CA GLY A 178 -6.59 -1.43 -9.35
C GLY A 178 -7.94 -0.73 -9.32
N LEU A 179 -7.96 0.60 -9.21
CA LEU A 179 -9.19 1.39 -9.31
C LEU A 179 -9.82 1.26 -10.71
N GLU A 180 -9.00 1.26 -11.77
CA GLU A 180 -9.47 1.07 -13.15
C GLU A 180 -10.01 -0.35 -13.38
N ALA A 181 -9.31 -1.37 -12.88
CA ALA A 181 -9.76 -2.76 -12.93
C ALA A 181 -11.07 -2.98 -12.15
N TRP A 182 -11.16 -2.40 -10.95
CA TRP A 182 -12.37 -2.48 -10.13
C TRP A 182 -13.57 -1.81 -10.80
N ALA A 183 -13.39 -0.58 -11.32
CA ALA A 183 -14.47 0.17 -11.97
C ALA A 183 -15.02 -0.52 -13.23
N SER A 184 -14.18 -1.30 -13.92
CA SER A 184 -14.58 -2.07 -15.10
C SER A 184 -15.11 -3.48 -14.79
N GLY A 185 -15.12 -3.89 -13.52
CA GLY A 185 -15.51 -5.25 -13.12
C GLY A 185 -14.49 -6.33 -13.49
N ASN A 186 -13.25 -5.96 -13.82
CA ASN A 186 -12.19 -6.88 -14.19
C ASN A 186 -11.51 -7.47 -12.93
N LEU A 187 -12.18 -8.45 -12.32
CA LEU A 187 -11.72 -9.09 -11.08
C LEU A 187 -10.42 -9.89 -11.26
N ASP A 188 -10.18 -10.47 -12.44
CA ASP A 188 -8.94 -11.15 -12.76
C ASP A 188 -7.74 -10.20 -12.68
N GLU A 189 -7.85 -9.03 -13.31
CA GLU A 189 -6.77 -8.04 -13.27
C GLU A 189 -6.59 -7.45 -11.87
N PHE A 190 -7.69 -7.14 -11.19
CA PHE A 190 -7.64 -6.68 -9.81
C PHE A 190 -6.95 -7.70 -8.89
N GLY A 191 -7.26 -8.99 -9.03
CA GLY A 191 -6.60 -10.08 -8.32
C GLY A 191 -5.10 -10.22 -8.62
N LYS A 192 -4.70 -10.07 -9.89
CA LYS A 192 -3.27 -10.04 -10.25
C LYS A 192 -2.53 -8.89 -9.58
N LEU A 193 -3.15 -7.71 -9.51
CA LEU A 193 -2.58 -6.55 -8.83
C LEU A 193 -2.45 -6.78 -7.32
N ILE A 194 -3.45 -7.40 -6.68
CA ILE A 194 -3.38 -7.80 -5.26
C ILE A 194 -2.17 -8.73 -5.04
N SER A 195 -2.01 -9.73 -5.91
CA SER A 195 -0.90 -10.70 -5.83
C SER A 195 0.46 -10.03 -6.05
N ALA A 196 0.56 -9.14 -7.03
CA ALA A 196 1.78 -8.35 -7.28
C ALA A 196 2.13 -7.44 -6.09
N SER A 197 1.11 -6.89 -5.43
CA SER A 197 1.26 -6.12 -4.19
C SER A 197 1.79 -7.00 -3.04
N GLY A 198 1.28 -8.23 -2.89
CA GLY A 198 1.80 -9.24 -1.96
C GLY A 198 3.26 -9.60 -2.23
N ARG A 199 3.63 -9.90 -3.48
CA ARG A 199 5.02 -10.17 -3.88
C ARG A 199 5.94 -8.99 -3.58
N SER A 200 5.52 -7.77 -3.89
CA SER A 200 6.33 -6.58 -3.58
C SER A 200 6.51 -6.36 -2.08
N SER A 201 5.52 -6.71 -1.25
CA SER A 201 5.67 -6.69 0.21
C SER A 201 6.77 -7.64 0.68
N ILE A 202 6.88 -8.83 0.06
CA ILE A 202 7.93 -9.82 0.38
C ILE A 202 9.30 -9.38 -0.14
N GLU A 203 9.41 -9.00 -1.41
CA GLU A 203 10.71 -8.81 -2.08
C GLU A 203 11.30 -7.41 -1.87
N ASN A 204 10.45 -6.38 -1.97
CA ASN A 204 10.87 -4.99 -1.98
C ASN A 204 10.64 -4.31 -0.62
N TYR A 205 9.58 -4.67 0.10
CA TYR A 205 9.39 -4.18 1.47
C TYR A 205 10.06 -5.08 2.52
N GLU A 206 10.37 -6.33 2.15
CA GLU A 206 11.01 -7.33 3.01
C GLU A 206 10.22 -7.55 4.30
N CYS A 207 8.89 -7.64 4.18
CA CYS A 207 8.00 -8.08 5.25
C CYS A 207 7.44 -9.48 4.98
N GLY A 208 6.91 -10.12 6.03
CA GLY A 208 6.46 -11.51 6.02
C GLY A 208 7.45 -12.43 6.74
N CYS A 209 6.90 -13.33 7.56
CA CYS A 209 7.63 -14.51 8.04
C CYS A 209 7.37 -15.70 7.10
N LYS A 210 8.16 -16.76 7.25
CA LYS A 210 8.07 -17.96 6.39
C LYS A 210 6.64 -18.51 6.35
N GLU A 211 5.97 -18.56 7.50
CA GLU A 211 4.63 -19.09 7.67
C GLU A 211 3.58 -18.28 6.90
N MET A 212 3.78 -16.97 6.77
CA MET A 212 2.90 -16.11 5.98
C MET A 212 3.20 -16.22 4.49
N ILE A 213 4.47 -16.30 4.10
CA ILE A 213 4.88 -16.50 2.71
C ILE A 213 4.30 -17.83 2.19
N ASP A 214 4.41 -18.90 2.97
CA ASP A 214 3.84 -20.20 2.62
C ASP A 214 2.31 -20.12 2.45
N LEU A 215 1.60 -19.41 3.34
CA LEU A 215 0.15 -19.20 3.23
C LEU A 215 -0.21 -18.41 1.96
N TYR A 216 0.53 -17.36 1.65
CA TYR A 216 0.36 -16.58 0.42
C TYR A 216 0.53 -17.45 -0.82
N GLU A 217 1.60 -18.25 -0.90
CA GLU A 217 1.85 -19.15 -2.02
C GLU A 217 0.79 -20.26 -2.16
N ILE A 218 0.20 -20.70 -1.05
CA ILE A 218 -0.94 -21.63 -1.06
C ILE A 218 -2.20 -20.95 -1.59
N LEU A 219 -2.50 -19.74 -1.13
CA LEU A 219 -3.68 -18.99 -1.56
C LEU A 219 -3.68 -18.73 -3.06
N LEU A 220 -2.52 -18.41 -3.65
CA LEU A 220 -2.40 -18.21 -5.11
C LEU A 220 -2.74 -19.46 -5.94
N LYS A 221 -2.71 -20.65 -5.33
CA LYS A 221 -3.00 -21.93 -5.98
C LYS A 221 -4.43 -22.42 -5.69
N ALA A 222 -5.14 -21.76 -4.78
CA ALA A 222 -6.45 -22.21 -4.35
C ALA A 222 -7.51 -21.97 -5.44
N PRO A 223 -8.46 -22.91 -5.64
CA PRO A 223 -9.50 -22.78 -6.65
C PRO A 223 -10.32 -21.49 -6.49
N GLY A 224 -10.54 -20.75 -7.58
CA GLY A 224 -11.35 -19.53 -7.58
C GLY A 224 -10.70 -18.31 -6.94
N VAL A 225 -9.45 -18.39 -6.48
CA VAL A 225 -8.72 -17.22 -5.99
C VAL A 225 -8.25 -16.37 -7.17
N PHE A 226 -8.75 -15.14 -7.25
CA PHE A 226 -8.28 -14.13 -8.21
C PHE A 226 -6.92 -13.57 -7.79
N GLY A 227 -6.69 -13.41 -6.48
CA GLY A 227 -5.42 -12.96 -5.95
C GLY A 227 -5.39 -12.86 -4.43
N ALA A 228 -4.18 -12.83 -3.87
CA ALA A 228 -3.98 -12.82 -2.43
C ALA A 228 -2.82 -11.92 -2.02
N ARG A 229 -2.81 -11.43 -0.78
CA ARG A 229 -1.67 -10.71 -0.19
C ARG A 229 -1.70 -10.76 1.33
N PHE A 230 -0.65 -10.25 1.96
CA PHE A 230 -0.63 -10.02 3.41
C PHE A 230 -1.60 -8.92 3.81
N SER A 231 -2.29 -9.09 4.93
CA SER A 231 -3.11 -8.05 5.55
C SER A 231 -2.47 -7.57 6.85
N GLY A 232 -2.45 -6.25 7.06
CA GLY A 232 -1.82 -5.61 8.23
C GLY A 232 -0.31 -5.41 8.08
N ALA A 233 0.39 -5.28 9.22
CA ALA A 233 1.79 -4.84 9.27
C ALA A 233 2.82 -5.86 8.74
N GLY A 234 2.40 -7.09 8.41
CA GLY A 234 3.27 -8.08 7.74
C GLY A 234 4.27 -8.83 8.62
N PHE A 235 4.28 -8.65 9.94
CA PHE A 235 5.22 -9.37 10.84
C PHE A 235 4.57 -10.53 11.62
N ARG A 236 3.24 -10.46 11.81
CA ARG A 236 2.28 -11.48 12.25
C ARG A 236 0.94 -11.06 11.66
N GLY A 237 0.06 -11.99 11.32
CA GLY A 237 -1.27 -11.62 10.84
C GLY A 237 -1.93 -12.65 9.93
N CYS A 238 -2.84 -12.17 9.11
CA CYS A 238 -3.57 -12.96 8.14
C CYS A 238 -3.13 -12.61 6.71
N CYS A 239 -3.38 -13.54 5.79
CA CYS A 239 -3.46 -13.21 4.38
C CYS A 239 -4.92 -12.93 4.03
N LEU A 240 -5.15 -12.03 3.08
CA LEU A 240 -6.45 -11.86 2.44
C LEU A 240 -6.39 -12.44 1.03
N ALA A 241 -7.50 -12.99 0.55
CA ALA A 241 -7.66 -13.43 -0.82
C ALA A 241 -9.01 -12.99 -1.36
N LEU A 242 -9.03 -12.52 -2.61
CA LEU A 242 -10.24 -12.29 -3.37
C LEU A 242 -10.62 -13.58 -4.07
N VAL A 243 -11.82 -14.08 -3.82
CA VAL A 243 -12.26 -15.41 -4.25
C VAL A 243 -13.60 -15.33 -4.96
N ASP A 244 -13.79 -16.14 -5.99
CA ASP A 244 -15.09 -16.42 -6.58
C ASP A 244 -16.04 -17.00 -5.51
N ALA A 245 -17.21 -16.36 -5.35
CA ALA A 245 -18.22 -16.70 -4.36
C ALA A 245 -18.63 -18.18 -4.45
N ASP A 246 -18.75 -18.72 -5.67
CA ASP A 246 -19.18 -20.10 -5.93
C ASP A 246 -18.11 -21.15 -5.57
N LEU A 247 -16.87 -20.71 -5.35
CA LEU A 247 -15.72 -21.56 -5.05
C LEU A 247 -15.17 -21.36 -3.63
N THR A 248 -15.79 -20.49 -2.83
CA THR A 248 -15.35 -20.14 -1.47
C THR A 248 -15.09 -21.35 -0.57
N ASP A 249 -16.03 -22.29 -0.48
CA ASP A 249 -15.87 -23.51 0.33
C ASP A 249 -14.72 -24.40 -0.14
N LYS A 250 -14.57 -24.54 -1.47
CA LYS A 250 -13.48 -25.32 -2.08
C LYS A 250 -12.13 -24.67 -1.83
N ALA A 251 -12.05 -23.35 -1.96
CA ALA A 251 -10.84 -22.58 -1.67
C ALA A 251 -10.46 -22.72 -0.19
N ALA A 252 -11.42 -22.56 0.72
CA ALA A 252 -11.19 -22.68 2.16
C ALA A 252 -10.70 -24.08 2.54
N ALA A 253 -11.33 -25.14 2.01
CA ALA A 253 -10.90 -26.52 2.26
C ALA A 253 -9.49 -26.78 1.73
N PHE A 254 -9.19 -26.33 0.50
CA PHE A 254 -7.86 -26.44 -0.09
C PHE A 254 -6.80 -25.76 0.77
N VAL A 255 -7.02 -24.50 1.17
CA VAL A 255 -6.07 -23.73 1.99
C VAL A 255 -5.83 -24.40 3.33
N LYS A 256 -6.89 -24.86 4.02
CA LYS A 256 -6.75 -25.59 5.29
C LYS A 256 -5.88 -26.83 5.13
N GLN A 257 -6.16 -27.64 4.11
CA GLN A 257 -5.44 -28.89 3.88
C GLN A 257 -3.97 -28.65 3.52
N GLU A 258 -3.68 -27.74 2.58
CA GLU A 258 -2.31 -27.47 2.15
C GLU A 258 -1.49 -26.77 3.23
N TYR A 259 -2.10 -25.83 3.97
CA TYR A 259 -1.40 -25.15 5.06
C TYR A 259 -1.02 -26.11 6.18
N GLN A 260 -1.89 -27.07 6.52
CA GLN A 260 -1.58 -28.09 7.52
C GLN A 260 -0.42 -29.00 7.09
N LYS A 261 -0.24 -29.26 5.79
CA LYS A 261 0.90 -30.02 5.27
C LYS A 261 2.22 -29.24 5.37
N VAL A 262 2.19 -27.94 5.02
CA VAL A 262 3.39 -27.10 4.96
C VAL A 262 3.81 -26.58 6.33
N GLN A 263 2.85 -26.35 7.24
CA GLN A 263 3.05 -25.74 8.57
C GLN A 263 2.32 -26.54 9.69
N PRO A 264 2.63 -27.84 9.89
CA PRO A 264 1.86 -28.72 10.77
C PRO A 264 1.87 -28.30 12.26
N GLU A 265 3.02 -27.85 12.77
CA GLU A 265 3.14 -27.42 14.16
C GLU A 265 2.30 -26.18 14.47
N LEU A 266 2.28 -25.21 13.55
CA LEU A 266 1.48 -24.00 13.72
C LEU A 266 -0.02 -24.30 13.52
N ALA A 267 -0.36 -25.08 12.50
CA ALA A 267 -1.74 -25.47 12.21
C ALA A 267 -2.40 -26.22 13.38
N SER A 268 -1.67 -27.08 14.09
CA SER A 268 -2.20 -27.80 15.26
C SER A 268 -2.50 -26.91 16.48
N LYS A 269 -1.90 -25.72 16.56
CA LYS A 269 -2.10 -24.77 17.66
C LYS A 269 -3.23 -23.76 17.38
N LEU A 270 -3.72 -23.71 16.14
CA LEU A 270 -4.75 -22.76 15.74
C LEU A 270 -6.17 -23.34 15.97
N PRO A 271 -7.13 -22.51 16.41
CA PRO A 271 -8.53 -22.92 16.49
C PRO A 271 -9.05 -23.27 15.10
N GLN A 272 -9.56 -24.49 14.93
CA GLN A 272 -9.96 -25.02 13.61
C GLN A 272 -11.13 -24.26 12.97
N ASP A 273 -11.98 -23.66 13.81
CA ASP A 273 -13.09 -22.78 13.44
C ASP A 273 -12.64 -21.38 12.99
N ARG A 274 -11.40 -20.97 13.29
CA ARG A 274 -10.86 -19.63 12.97
C ARG A 274 -9.71 -19.64 11.97
N LEU A 275 -9.41 -20.80 11.37
CA LEU A 275 -8.25 -20.95 10.48
C LEU A 275 -8.45 -20.26 9.12
N VAL A 276 -9.70 -20.24 8.63
CA VAL A 276 -10.10 -19.50 7.42
C VAL A 276 -11.44 -18.83 7.72
N LEU A 277 -11.49 -17.51 7.51
CA LEU A 277 -12.69 -16.71 7.67
C LEU A 277 -13.18 -16.28 6.29
N ILE A 278 -14.41 -16.66 5.94
CA ILE A 278 -15.10 -16.16 4.75
C ILE A 278 -15.86 -14.92 5.20
N CYS A 279 -15.65 -13.80 4.52
CA CYS A 279 -16.23 -12.51 4.86
C CYS A 279 -16.79 -11.82 3.61
N GLU A 280 -17.77 -10.96 3.83
CA GLU A 280 -18.36 -10.11 2.81
C GLU A 280 -18.08 -8.64 3.13
N PRO A 281 -18.19 -7.72 2.14
CA PRO A 281 -18.16 -6.29 2.41
C PRO A 281 -19.21 -5.91 3.46
N GLY A 282 -18.80 -5.17 4.49
CA GLY A 282 -19.67 -4.68 5.55
C GLY A 282 -19.87 -3.17 5.51
N ASP A 283 -20.83 -2.67 6.27
CA ASP A 283 -21.07 -1.22 6.43
C ASP A 283 -19.96 -0.53 7.23
N SER A 284 -19.93 0.81 7.19
CA SER A 284 -19.00 1.62 7.98
C SER A 284 -19.34 1.60 9.47
N ALA A 285 -18.39 2.05 10.30
CA ALA A 285 -18.64 2.24 11.72
C ALA A 285 -19.82 3.22 11.94
N HIS A 286 -20.73 2.86 12.83
CA HIS A 286 -21.93 3.64 13.13
C HIS A 286 -22.44 3.33 14.54
N VAL A 287 -23.41 4.11 15.03
CA VAL A 287 -24.05 3.90 16.33
C VAL A 287 -25.50 3.46 16.13
N VAL A 288 -25.90 2.41 16.85
CA VAL A 288 -27.26 1.85 16.88
C VAL A 288 -27.81 1.73 18.30
#